data_AF-A0A354YZV3-F1
#
_entry.id   AF-A0A354YZV3-F1
#
_cell.length_a   1.000
_cell.length_b   1.000
_cell.length_c   1.000
_cell.angle_alpha   90.00
_cell.angle_beta   90.00
_cell.angle_gamma   90.00
#
_symmetry.space_group_name_H-M   'P 1'
#
loop_
_entity.id
_entity.type
_entity.pdbx_description
1 polymer ?
#
loop_
_entity_poly.entity_id
_entity_poly.type
_entity_poly.pdbx_seq_one_letter_code
_entity_poly.pdbx_strand_id
1 'polypeptide(L)' 'EECKRELIRLTDLEIKPCKACYRCLQPDKACPVRDDFNFVIEKIRAADALIIGVPVYFLGPHGYYKMLT' A
#
# COMPACT_ATOMS: atom_id res chain seq x y z
N GLU A 1 -2.98 19.87 19.45
CA GLU A 1 -3.67 19.74 18.14
C GLU A 1 -4.37 18.40 18.08
N GLU A 2 -5.47 18.29 17.32
CA GLU A 2 -6.26 17.06 17.20
C GLU A 2 -5.66 16.16 16.10
N CYS A 3 -5.33 14.91 16.43
CA CYS A 3 -4.79 13.93 15.49
C CYS A 3 -5.92 13.17 14.79
N LYS A 4 -6.05 13.34 13.46
CA LYS A 4 -6.95 12.54 12.62
C LYS A 4 -6.30 11.20 12.29
N ARG A 5 -7.07 10.12 12.39
CA ARG A 5 -6.59 8.74 12.15
C ARG A 5 -7.54 7.96 11.26
N GLU A 6 -6.95 7.10 10.44
CA GLU A 6 -7.66 6.16 9.56
C GLU A 6 -7.03 4.78 9.74
N LEU A 7 -7.85 3.73 9.85
CA LEU A 7 -7.40 2.35 9.91
C LEU A 7 -7.73 1.66 8.58
N ILE A 8 -6.68 1.23 7.87
CA ILE A 8 -6.82 0.46 6.64
C ILE A 8 -6.38 -0.97 6.94
N ARG A 9 -7.29 -1.92 6.73
CA ARG A 9 -6.98 -3.36 6.84
C ARG A 9 -6.61 -3.86 5.46
N LEU A 10 -5.33 -4.15 5.24
CA LEU A 10 -4.87 -4.62 3.92
C LEU A 10 -5.62 -5.87 3.46
N THR A 11 -6.00 -6.76 4.40
CA THR A 11 -6.75 -7.99 4.11
C THR A 11 -8.14 -7.78 3.51
N ASP A 12 -8.69 -6.58 3.61
CA ASP A 12 -10.02 -6.24 3.10
C ASP A 12 -9.95 -5.67 1.67
N LEU A 13 -8.74 -5.45 1.17
CA LEU A 13 -8.46 -4.88 -0.15
C LEU A 13 -8.04 -5.97 -1.12
N GLU A 14 -8.31 -5.79 -2.41
CA GLU A 14 -7.77 -6.62 -3.47
C GLU A 14 -6.51 -5.95 -4.06
N ILE A 15 -5.34 -6.56 -3.87
CA ILE A 15 -4.08 -6.09 -4.47
C ILE A 15 -3.51 -7.21 -5.33
N LYS A 16 -3.36 -6.95 -6.62
CA LYS A 16 -2.83 -7.93 -7.58
C LYS A 16 -1.30 -7.84 -7.64
N PRO A 17 -0.60 -8.93 -8.03
CA PRO A 17 0.85 -8.89 -8.18
C PRO A 17 1.31 -7.82 -9.17
N CYS A 18 2.37 -7.09 -8.78
CA CYS A 18 3.00 -6.12 -9.67
C CYS A 18 3.47 -6.80 -10.97
N LYS A 19 3.21 -6.16 -12.11
CA LYS A 19 3.59 -6.67 -13.44
C LYS A 19 4.98 -6.20 -13.91
N ALA A 20 5.73 -5.50 -13.05
CA ALA A 20 7.03 -4.89 -13.40
C ALA A 20 6.99 -4.07 -14.71
N CYS A 21 5.88 -3.37 -14.97
CA CYS A 21 5.71 -2.59 -16.20
C CYS A 21 6.33 -1.18 -16.13
N TYR A 22 6.74 -0.74 -14.93
CA TYR A 22 7.37 0.56 -14.64
C TYR A 22 6.57 1.81 -15.05
N ARG A 23 5.29 1.67 -15.43
CA ARG A 23 4.46 2.81 -15.87
C ARG A 23 4.23 3.84 -14.76
N CYS A 24 4.15 3.39 -13.51
CA CYS A 24 4.03 4.25 -12.32
C CYS A 24 5.31 5.02 -11.96
N LEU A 25 6.45 4.73 -12.61
CA LEU A 25 7.67 5.53 -12.44
C LEU A 25 7.68 6.79 -13.31
N GLN A 26 6.77 6.88 -14.29
CA GLN A 26 6.63 8.08 -15.09
C GLN A 26 6.01 9.20 -14.22
N PRO A 27 6.45 10.46 -14.40
CA PRO A 27 5.85 11.60 -13.72
C PRO A 27 4.32 11.59 -13.89
N ASP A 28 3.60 11.86 -12.81
CA ASP A 28 2.14 11.99 -12.77
C ASP A 28 1.37 10.75 -13.27
N LYS A 29 1.97 9.55 -13.19
CA LYS A 29 1.30 8.28 -13.50
C LYS A 29 1.08 7.43 -12.26
N ALA A 30 -0.16 7.00 -12.08
CA ALA A 30 -0.54 5.96 -11.12
C ALA A 30 -0.26 4.55 -11.67
N CYS A 31 -0.35 3.53 -10.81
CA CYS A 31 -0.29 2.14 -11.24
C CYS A 31 -1.46 1.85 -12.21
N PRO A 32 -1.22 1.24 -13.39
CA PRO A 32 -2.29 0.96 -14.35
C PRO A 32 -3.10 -0.30 -13.99
N VAL A 33 -2.69 -1.06 -12.97
CA VAL A 33 -3.43 -2.23 -12.50
C VAL A 33 -4.74 -1.75 -11.86
N ARG A 34 -5.85 -2.41 -12.20
CA ARG A 34 -7.17 -2.15 -11.64
C ARG A 34 -7.34 -3.00 -10.38
N ASP A 35 -6.89 -2.44 -9.27
CA ASP A 35 -6.93 -3.01 -7.92
C ASP A 35 -6.82 -1.85 -6.90
N ASP A 36 -6.72 -2.17 -5.62
CA ASP A 36 -6.72 -1.18 -4.53
C ASP A 36 -5.34 -0.59 -4.22
N PHE A 37 -4.30 -0.91 -5.00
CA PHE A 37 -2.94 -0.42 -4.76
C PHE A 37 -2.87 1.11 -4.72
N ASN A 38 -3.49 1.77 -5.71
CA ASN A 38 -3.47 3.23 -5.80
C ASN A 38 -4.22 3.87 -4.62
N PHE A 39 -5.30 3.26 -4.13
CA PHE A 39 -6.01 3.75 -2.94
C PHE A 39 -5.08 3.78 -1.72
N VAL A 40 -4.34 2.69 -1.47
CA VAL A 40 -3.43 2.59 -0.32
C VAL A 40 -2.26 3.57 -0.43
N ILE A 41 -1.60 3.62 -1.59
CA ILE A 41 -0.42 4.49 -1.77
C ILE A 41 -0.77 5.96 -1.66
N GLU A 42 -1.93 6.40 -2.16
CA GLU A 42 -2.36 7.80 -2.00
C GLU A 42 -2.66 8.14 -0.53
N LYS A 43 -3.23 7.22 0.24
CA LYS A 43 -3.42 7.40 1.68
C LYS A 43 -2.09 7.48 2.44
N ILE A 44 -1.12 6.65 2.09
CA ILE A 44 0.23 6.70 2.66
C ILE A 44 0.92 8.03 2.31
N ARG A 45 0.81 8.49 1.07
CA ARG A 45 1.41 9.76 0.60
C ARG A 45 0.81 10.98 1.29
N ALA A 46 -0.49 10.95 1.59
CA ALA A 46 -1.19 12.06 2.24
C ALA A 46 -1.00 12.09 3.77
N ALA A 47 -0.45 11.03 4.38
CA ALA A 47 -0.31 10.93 5.82
C ALA A 47 0.99 11.57 6.33
N ASP A 48 0.90 12.33 7.41
CA ASP A 48 2.07 12.86 8.12
C ASP A 48 2.86 11.76 8.88
N ALA A 49 2.15 10.70 9.29
CA ALA A 49 2.71 9.56 10.00
C ALA A 49 2.05 8.25 9.57
N LEU A 50 2.85 7.18 9.50
CA LEU A 50 2.40 5.85 9.12
C LEU A 50 2.70 4.84 10.24
N ILE A 51 1.68 4.10 10.66
CA ILE A 51 1.81 2.98 11.60
C ILE A 51 1.49 1.69 10.85
N ILE A 52 2.44 0.75 10.83
CA ILE A 52 2.29 -0.55 10.16
C ILE A 52 2.19 -1.64 11.22
N GLY A 53 1.03 -2.30 11.28
CA GLY A 53 0.81 -3.48 12.11
C GLY A 53 0.77 -4.74 11.25
N VAL A 54 1.77 -5.61 11.37
CA VAL A 54 1.84 -6.88 10.61
C VAL A 54 2.34 -8.03 11.48
N PRO A 55 1.80 -9.24 11.33
CA PRO A 55 2.39 -10.41 11.95
C PRO A 55 3.74 -10.72 11.28
N VAL A 56 4.68 -11.23 12.08
CA VAL A 56 5.99 -11.69 11.60
C VAL A 56 5.89 -13.19 11.30
N TYR A 57 6.11 -13.55 10.04
CA TYR A 57 6.24 -14.94 9.59
C TYR A 57 7.63 -15.13 8.98
N PHE A 58 8.34 -16.19 9.40
CA PHE A 58 9.68 -16.53 8.88
C PHE A 58 10.62 -15.33 8.75
N LEU A 59 10.83 -14.60 9.87
CA LEU A 59 11.71 -13.42 9.95
C LEU A 59 11.32 -12.24 9.05
N GLY A 60 10.08 -12.18 8.56
CA GLY A 60 9.61 -11.07 7.74
C GLY A 60 8.13 -10.76 7.88
N PRO A 61 7.66 -9.67 7.26
CA PRO A 61 6.24 -9.37 7.20
C PRO A 61 5.52 -10.42 6.35
N HIS A 62 4.26 -10.69 6.69
CA HIS A 62 3.37 -11.52 5.87
C HIS A 62 3.34 -11.09 4.39
N GLY A 63 3.16 -12.05 3.48
CA GLY A 63 3.28 -11.81 2.03
C GLY A 63 2.36 -10.73 1.47
N TYR A 64 1.18 -10.53 2.07
CA TYR A 64 0.23 -9.52 1.64
C TYR A 64 0.77 -8.09 1.81
N TYR A 65 1.56 -7.83 2.87
CA TYR A 65 2.26 -6.55 3.02
C TYR A 65 3.24 -6.29 1.88
N LYS A 66 3.94 -7.33 1.42
CA LYS A 66 4.94 -7.21 0.32
C LYS A 66 4.31 -6.86 -1.02
N MET A 67 2.99 -6.96 -1.16
CA MET A 67 2.27 -6.53 -2.36
C MET A 67 2.28 -5.00 -2.53
N LEU A 68 2.65 -4.25 -1.48
CA LEU A 68 2.80 -2.79 -1.51
C LEU A 68 4.18 -2.32 -2.01
N THR A 69 5.15 -3.22 -2.20
CA THR A 69 6.55 -2.93 -2.56
C THR A 69 6.93 -3.59 -3.87
#